data_AF-A0A935LLW1-F1
#
_entry.id   AF-A0A935LLW1-F1
#
_cell.length_a   1.000
_cell.length_b   1.000
_cell.length_c   1.000
_cell.angle_alpha   90.00
_cell.angle_beta   90.00
_cell.angle_gamma   90.00
#
_symmetry.space_group_name_H-M   'P 1'
#
loop_
_entity.id
_entity.type
_entity.pdbx_description
1 polymer ?
#
loop_
_entity_poly.entity_id
_entity_poly.type
_entity_poly.pdbx_seq_one_letter_code
_entity_poly.pdbx_strand_id
1 'polypeptide(L)' 'MNYPQYKKIGAGIIGSGAIESAHRTVVQKRMKQSGQRWSRRGAQNMLNLRVTKKNNRWSKIVELVKEDFFREAA' A
#
# COMPACT_ATOMS: atom_id res chain seq x y z
N MET A 1 -12.04 26.01 0.80
CA MET A 1 -11.77 25.01 1.86
C MET A 1 -11.70 25.75 3.21
N ASN A 2 -12.52 25.42 4.21
CA ASN A 2 -12.59 26.15 5.49
C ASN A 2 -11.50 25.68 6.48
N TYR A 3 -10.25 26.06 6.20
CA TYR A 3 -9.09 25.70 7.03
C TYR A 3 -9.25 26.04 8.52
N PRO A 4 -9.75 27.22 8.91
CA PRO A 4 -9.96 27.57 10.32
C PRO A 4 -10.88 26.59 11.06
N GLN A 5 -12.00 26.19 10.46
CA GLN A 5 -12.91 25.21 11.05
C GLN A 5 -12.25 23.85 11.22
N TYR A 6 -11.52 23.38 10.20
CA TYR A 6 -10.85 22.07 10.27
C TYR A 6 -9.71 22.04 11.28
N LYS A 7 -8.99 23.15 11.48
CA LYS A 7 -8.02 23.28 12.58
C LYS A 7 -8.73 23.25 13.94
N LYS A 8 -9.87 23.94 14.09
CA LYS A 8 -10.64 23.96 15.35
C LYS A 8 -11.15 22.58 15.77
N ILE A 9 -11.59 21.74 14.83
CA ILE A 9 -12.06 20.38 15.14
C ILE A 9 -10.92 19.35 15.29
N GLY A 10 -9.65 19.79 15.22
CA GLY A 10 -8.51 18.89 15.37
C GLY A 10 -8.30 17.94 14.19
N ALA A 11 -8.72 18.31 12.97
CA ALA A 11 -8.58 17.45 11.79
C ALA A 11 -7.11 17.18 11.37
N GLY A 12 -6.13 17.74 12.09
CA GLY A 12 -4.71 17.49 11.88
C GLY A 12 -4.16 18.19 10.63
N ILE A 13 -3.26 17.50 9.91
CA ILE A 13 -2.65 18.02 8.69
C ILE A 13 -3.68 17.99 7.56
N ILE A 14 -4.07 19.18 7.09
CA ILE A 14 -5.01 19.34 5.98
C ILE A 14 -4.19 19.63 4.72
N GLY A 15 -3.92 18.58 3.95
CA GLY A 15 -3.20 18.65 2.68
C GLY A 15 -3.08 17.28 2.02
N SER A 16 -2.99 17.26 0.68
CA SER A 16 -2.89 16.02 -0.11
C SER A 16 -1.48 15.41 -0.13
N GLY A 17 -0.46 16.11 0.38
CA GLY A 17 0.95 15.72 0.23
C GLY A 17 1.27 14.30 0.70
N ALA A 18 0.71 13.85 1.82
CA ALA A 18 0.91 12.49 2.31
C ALA A 18 0.33 11.43 1.35
N ILE A 19 -0.86 11.71 0.81
CA ILE A 19 -1.55 10.83 -0.15
C ILE A 19 -0.85 10.84 -1.50
N GLU A 20 -0.41 12.00 -1.98
CA GLU A 20 0.36 12.13 -3.23
C GLU A 20 1.71 11.42 -3.14
N SER A 21 2.39 11.51 -2.00
CA SER A 21 3.63 10.79 -1.72
C SER A 21 3.41 9.27 -1.71
N ALA A 22 2.37 8.80 -1.04
CA ALA A 22 2.00 7.38 -1.06
C ALA A 22 1.67 6.91 -2.48
N HIS A 23 0.87 7.67 -3.24
CA HIS A 23 0.54 7.36 -4.63
C HIS A 23 1.78 7.26 -5.52
N ARG A 24 2.72 8.20 -5.40
CA ARG A 24 3.98 8.20 -6.16
C ARG A 24 4.87 7.01 -5.80
N THR A 25 5.02 6.71 -4.51
CA THR A 25 6.00 5.73 -4.02
C THR A 25 5.48 4.29 -3.98
N VAL A 26 4.20 4.09 -3.72
CA VAL A 26 3.56 2.77 -3.66
C VAL A 26 3.09 2.35 -5.04
N VAL A 27 2.29 3.18 -5.71
CA VAL A 27 1.64 2.84 -6.98
C VAL A 27 2.55 3.13 -8.17
N GLN A 28 2.83 4.42 -8.44
CA GLN A 28 3.48 4.82 -9.70
C GLN A 28 4.86 4.17 -9.87
N LYS A 29 5.68 4.16 -8.81
CA LYS A 29 7.04 3.59 -8.85
C LYS A 29 7.08 2.11 -9.28
N ARG A 30 6.01 1.34 -9.07
CA ARG A 30 5.94 -0.07 -9.51
C ARG A 30 5.09 -0.30 -10.73
N MET A 31 4.00 0.45 -10.89
CA MET A 31 2.91 0.07 -11.78
C MET A 31 2.90 0.86 -13.10
N LYS A 32 3.74 1.90 -13.24
CA LYS A 32 3.81 2.78 -14.41
C LYS A 32 5.13 2.63 -15.21
N GLN A 33 5.84 1.52 -15.06
CA GLN A 33 7.07 1.32 -15.84
C GLN A 33 6.73 0.79 -17.24
N SER A 34 7.67 0.93 -18.18
CA SER A 34 7.46 0.52 -19.58
C SER A 34 7.07 -0.95 -19.69
N GLY A 35 6.13 -1.25 -20.60
CA GLY A 35 5.66 -2.60 -20.89
C GLY A 35 4.73 -3.23 -19.84
N GLN A 36 4.45 -2.55 -18.73
CA GLN A 36 3.64 -3.12 -17.65
C GLN A 36 2.14 -2.98 -17.91
N ARG A 37 1.45 -4.11 -17.84
CA ARG A 37 -0.01 -4.19 -17.87
C ARG A 37 -0.48 -4.97 -16.65
N TRP A 38 -1.52 -4.48 -16.01
CA TRP A 38 -2.04 -5.06 -14.78
C TRP A 38 -3.54 -5.28 -14.90
N SER A 39 -3.99 -6.49 -14.58
CA SER A 39 -5.40 -6.72 -14.28
C SER A 39 -5.73 -6.07 -12.94
N ARG A 40 -7.01 -5.74 -12.70
CA ARG A 40 -7.44 -5.13 -11.44
C ARG A 40 -7.05 -5.99 -10.22
N ARG A 41 -7.24 -7.31 -10.33
CA ARG A 41 -6.86 -8.28 -9.28
C ARG A 41 -5.34 -8.35 -9.10
N GLY A 42 -4.58 -8.46 -10.19
CA GLY A 42 -3.12 -8.53 -10.11
C GLY A 42 -2.50 -7.25 -9.54
N ALA A 43 -3.04 -6.09 -9.91
CA ALA A 43 -2.63 -4.80 -9.35
C ALA A 43 -2.85 -4.75 -7.85
N GLN A 44 -4.04 -5.12 -7.38
CA GLN A 44 -4.36 -5.11 -5.94
C GLN A 44 -3.44 -6.04 -5.16
N ASN A 45 -3.19 -7.25 -5.65
CA ASN A 45 -2.28 -8.20 -5.00
C ASN A 45 -0.86 -7.63 -4.87
N MET A 46 -0.33 -7.03 -5.94
CA MET A 46 0.99 -6.39 -5.92
C MET A 46 1.04 -5.20 -4.96
N LEU A 47 -0.01 -4.38 -4.92
CA LEU A 47 -0.11 -3.25 -4.00
C LEU A 47 -0.13 -3.70 -2.54
N ASN A 48 -0.87 -4.77 -2.21
CA ASN A 48 -0.91 -5.34 -0.86
C ASN A 48 0.50 -5.74 -0.40
N LEU A 49 1.26 -6.45 -1.24
CA LEU A 49 2.65 -6.82 -0.93
C LEU A 49 3.54 -5.60 -0.73
N ARG A 50 3.43 -4.58 -1.58
CA ARG A 50 4.23 -3.35 -1.48
C ARG A 50 3.94 -2.55 -0.22
N VAL A 51 2.66 -2.39 0.13
CA VAL A 51 2.26 -1.69 1.35
C VAL A 51 2.79 -2.43 2.58
N THR A 52 2.63 -3.75 2.64
CA THR A 52 3.16 -4.58 3.72
C THR A 52 4.67 -4.44 3.85
N LYS A 53 5.41 -4.47 2.74
CA LYS A 53 6.87 -4.28 2.76
C LYS A 53 7.27 -2.89 3.22
N LYS A 54 6.64 -1.83 2.71
CA LYS A 54 6.94 -0.43 3.07
C LYS A 54 6.60 -0.09 4.52
N ASN A 55 5.65 -0.81 5.10
CA ASN A 55 5.31 -0.71 6.52
C ASN A 55 6.18 -1.60 7.41
N ASN A 56 7.27 -2.19 6.89
CA ASN A 56 8.19 -3.09 7.61
C ASN A 56 7.48 -4.33 8.20
N ARG A 57 6.40 -4.80 7.57
CA ARG A 57 5.61 -5.96 8.03
C ARG A 57 5.83 -7.21 7.17
N TRP A 58 6.99 -7.33 6.53
CA TRP A 58 7.27 -8.44 5.62
C TRP A 58 7.28 -9.81 6.32
N SER A 59 7.62 -9.85 7.61
CA SER A 59 7.59 -11.07 8.42
C SER A 59 6.24 -11.78 8.34
N LYS A 60 5.13 -11.03 8.35
CA LYS A 60 3.78 -11.57 8.21
C LYS A 60 3.57 -12.36 6.91
N ILE A 61 4.16 -11.91 5.81
CA ILE A 61 4.07 -12.61 4.52
C ILE A 61 4.88 -13.91 4.58
N VAL A 62 6.06 -13.87 5.19
CA VAL A 62 6.91 -15.06 5.37
C VAL A 62 6.22 -16.09 6.27
N GLU A 63 5.59 -15.65 7.35
CA GLU A 63 4.81 -16.52 8.25
C GLU A 63 3.62 -17.15 7.52
N LEU A 64 2.82 -16.36 6.81
CA LEU A 64 1.67 -16.85 6.03
C LEU A 64 2.09 -17.91 5.00
N VAL A 65 3.15 -17.65 4.23
CA VAL A 65 3.63 -18.60 3.21
C VAL A 65 4.15 -19.89 3.83
N LYS A 66 4.78 -19.82 5.00
CA LYS A 66 5.21 -21.02 5.74
C LYS A 66 4.00 -21.84 6.19
N GLU A 67 3.01 -21.19 6.81
CA GLU A 67 1.79 -21.87 7.27
C GLU A 67 1.05 -22.55 6.11
N ASP A 68 0.88 -21.86 4.98
CA ASP A 68 0.24 -22.43 3.80
C ASP A 68 1.04 -23.62 3.24
N PHE A 69 2.37 -23.52 3.17
CA PHE A 69 3.22 -24.62 2.69
C PHE A 69 3.09 -25.88 3.57
N PHE A 70 3.04 -25.72 4.89
CA PHE A 70 2.87 -26.86 5.79
C PHE A 70 1.44 -27.42 5.81
N ARG A 71 0.43 -26.62 5.45
CA ARG A 71 -0.95 -27.10 5.27
C ARG A 71 -1.14 -27.96 4.02
N GLU A 72 -0.44 -27.65 2.93
CA GLU A 72 -0.52 -28.45 1.69
C GLU A 72 0.28 -29.75 1.75
N ALA A 73 1.25 -29.85 2.67
CA ALA A 73 2.11 -31.03 2.85
C ALA A 73 1.55 -32.10 3.80
N ALA A 74 0.41 -31.83 4.45
CA ALA A 74 -0.28 -32.72 5.40
C ALA A 74 -1.56 -33.30 4.79
#